data_AF-A0A7W0VUE7-F1
#
_entry.id   AF-A0A7W0VUE7-F1
#
_cell.length_a   1.000
_cell.length_b   1.000
_cell.length_c   1.000
_cell.angle_alpha   90.00
_cell.angle_beta   90.00
_cell.angle_gamma   90.00
#
_symmetry.space_group_name_H-M   'P 1'
#
loop_
_entity.id
_entity.type
_entity.pdbx_description
1 polymer ?
#
loop_
_entity_poly.entity_id
_entity_poly.type
_entity_poly.pdbx_seq_one_letter_code
_entity_poly.pdbx_strand_id
1 'polypeptide(L)'
;MGRTALYRDPVPFRPARAEVQLEPDLLTLRMPDGRVQRFTLDGCTPIANDGFVMARIDTRWERRFVRMLALEQHYARIVVITPPDHGALAPNVVRVPEAPSEAAIIDAEEFDALSDWLLGGGRLAACAIVDLARLAAIASPQFAAVIGEVAAQRALELVWAARGPLRGGSDLETALRPLTEAAKHSQRAAEALVAALAHAAGATRRRRRG
;
A
#
# COMPACT_ATOMS: atom_id res chain seq x y z
N MET A 1 14.78 -33.25 -5.63
CA MET A 1 14.18 -33.09 -6.97
C MET A 1 13.47 -31.75 -7.01
N GLY A 2 14.05 -30.77 -7.71
CA GLY A 2 13.56 -29.39 -7.73
C GLY A 2 12.28 -29.27 -8.54
N ARG A 3 11.26 -28.62 -7.97
CA ARG A 3 10.04 -28.21 -8.68
C ARG A 3 10.43 -27.26 -9.80
N THR A 4 10.43 -27.75 -11.03
CA THR A 4 10.57 -26.93 -12.23
C THR A 4 9.32 -26.03 -12.30
N ALA A 5 9.49 -24.71 -12.30
CA ALA A 5 8.38 -23.81 -12.62
C ALA A 5 7.89 -24.18 -14.03
N LEU A 6 6.66 -24.70 -14.13
CA LEU A 6 6.06 -25.17 -15.39
C LEU A 6 5.76 -24.03 -16.38
N TYR A 7 6.07 -22.79 -16.01
CA TYR A 7 5.77 -21.60 -16.79
C TYR A 7 7.05 -20.81 -17.04
N ARG A 8 7.56 -20.85 -18.28
CA ARG A 8 8.55 -19.90 -18.79
C ARG A 8 7.84 -19.02 -19.81
N ASP A 9 7.64 -17.77 -19.45
CA ASP A 9 7.00 -16.77 -20.29
C ASP A 9 7.98 -16.33 -21.40
N PRO A 10 7.65 -16.48 -22.71
CA PRO A 10 8.58 -16.14 -23.80
C PRO A 10 8.70 -14.64 -24.08
N VAL A 11 7.76 -13.82 -23.60
CA VAL A 11 7.83 -12.34 -23.66
C VAL A 11 7.22 -11.80 -22.36
N PRO A 12 7.90 -10.91 -21.60
CA PRO A 12 7.32 -10.42 -20.37
C PRO A 12 6.07 -9.60 -20.67
N PHE A 13 4.90 -10.13 -20.30
CA PHE A 13 3.66 -9.38 -20.25
C PHE A 13 3.83 -8.26 -19.22
N ARG A 14 4.08 -7.03 -19.70
CA ARG A 14 4.29 -5.83 -18.86
C ARG A 14 3.11 -4.88 -19.04
N PRO A 15 1.99 -5.10 -18.33
CA PRO A 15 0.87 -4.19 -18.43
C PRO A 15 1.26 -2.78 -17.98
N ALA A 16 0.65 -1.76 -18.56
CA ALA A 16 0.83 -0.41 -18.07
C ALA A 16 0.22 -0.25 -16.67
N ARG A 17 0.90 0.49 -15.78
CA ARG A 17 0.51 0.65 -14.37
C ARG A 17 -0.25 1.96 -14.16
N ALA A 18 -1.30 1.91 -13.36
CA ALA A 18 -1.93 3.08 -12.81
C ALA A 18 -1.11 3.58 -11.61
N GLU A 19 -1.07 4.89 -11.41
CA GLU A 19 -0.48 5.47 -10.20
C GLU A 19 -1.54 5.62 -9.12
N VAL A 20 -1.16 5.28 -7.89
CA VAL A 20 -2.02 5.38 -6.71
C VAL A 20 -1.74 6.67 -5.94
N GLN A 21 -2.80 7.35 -5.54
CA GLN A 21 -2.75 8.38 -4.49
C GLN A 21 -3.90 8.17 -3.50
N LEU A 22 -3.53 7.99 -2.24
CA LEU A 22 -4.45 7.71 -1.13
C LEU A 22 -4.58 8.93 -0.21
N GLU A 23 -5.81 9.28 0.12
CA GLU A 23 -6.22 10.19 1.19
C GLU A 23 -7.04 9.40 2.23
N PRO A 24 -7.36 9.97 3.41
CA PRO A 24 -8.09 9.24 4.45
C PRO A 24 -9.40 8.60 3.97
N ASP A 25 -10.14 9.29 3.10
CA ASP A 25 -11.48 8.95 2.63
C ASP A 25 -11.61 8.92 1.10
N LEU A 26 -10.48 9.06 0.38
CA LEU A 26 -10.48 9.13 -1.08
C LEU A 26 -9.31 8.34 -1.67
N LEU A 27 -9.62 7.47 -2.63
CA LEU A 27 -8.64 6.83 -3.49
C LEU A 27 -8.67 7.50 -4.87
N THR A 28 -7.51 7.95 -5.33
CA THR A 28 -7.31 8.45 -6.69
C THR A 28 -6.39 7.51 -7.45
N LEU A 29 -6.83 7.09 -8.63
CA LEU A 29 -6.09 6.24 -9.56
C LEU A 29 -5.87 7.01 -10.87
N ARG A 30 -4.61 7.25 -11.24
CA ARG A 30 -4.27 7.83 -12.54
C ARG A 30 -3.92 6.70 -13.50
N MET A 31 -4.81 6.44 -14.44
CA MET A 31 -4.66 5.37 -15.43
C MET A 31 -3.57 5.72 -16.46
N PRO A 32 -2.95 4.72 -17.11
CA PRO A 32 -1.93 4.95 -18.14
C PRO A 32 -2.38 5.78 -19.34
N ASP A 33 -3.69 5.77 -19.64
CA ASP A 33 -4.30 6.56 -20.72
C ASP A 33 -4.57 8.02 -20.32
N GLY A 34 -4.15 8.43 -19.12
CA GLY A 34 -4.35 9.77 -18.58
C GLY A 34 -5.71 9.98 -17.89
N ARG A 35 -6.64 9.01 -17.95
CA ARG A 35 -7.89 9.11 -17.19
C ARG A 35 -7.60 9.07 -15.70
N VAL A 36 -8.33 9.86 -14.95
CA VAL A 36 -8.28 9.87 -13.49
C VAL A 36 -9.58 9.30 -12.94
N GLN A 37 -9.49 8.24 -12.15
CA GLN A 37 -10.60 7.69 -11.40
C GLN A 37 -10.47 8.13 -9.94
N ARG A 38 -11.57 8.60 -9.37
CA ARG A 38 -11.67 9.01 -7.97
C ARG A 38 -12.77 8.19 -7.32
N PHE A 39 -12.49 7.65 -6.13
CA PHE A 39 -13.42 6.77 -5.44
C PHE A 39 -13.42 7.06 -3.93
N THR A 40 -14.59 7.42 -3.42
CA THR A 40 -14.78 7.69 -1.99
C THR A 40 -14.73 6.38 -1.21
N LEU A 41 -13.92 6.36 -0.16
CA LEU A 41 -13.72 5.21 0.71
C LEU A 41 -14.73 5.16 1.86
N ASP A 42 -15.38 6.28 2.18
CA ASP A 42 -16.43 6.31 3.21
C ASP A 42 -17.62 5.42 2.80
N GLY A 43 -18.01 4.53 3.71
CA GLY A 43 -19.03 3.50 3.47
C GLY A 43 -18.67 2.47 2.39
N CYS A 44 -17.42 2.43 1.90
CA CYS A 44 -16.98 1.43 0.94
C CYS A 44 -16.85 0.04 1.60
N THR A 45 -17.24 -0.99 0.85
CA THR A 45 -16.96 -2.39 1.19
C THR A 45 -15.79 -2.90 0.34
N PRO A 46 -14.59 -3.13 0.92
CA PRO A 46 -13.50 -3.77 0.22
C PRO A 46 -13.68 -5.29 0.17
N ILE A 47 -13.48 -5.88 -1.00
CA ILE A 47 -13.55 -7.34 -1.23
C ILE A 47 -12.23 -7.78 -1.87
N ALA A 48 -11.45 -8.55 -1.14
CA ALA A 48 -10.20 -9.14 -1.64
C ALA A 48 -10.41 -10.59 -2.08
N ASN A 49 -9.93 -10.93 -3.27
CA ASN A 49 -9.98 -12.26 -3.84
C ASN A 49 -8.89 -12.45 -4.90
N ASP A 50 -8.64 -13.69 -5.30
CA ASP A 50 -7.86 -13.96 -6.50
C ASP A 50 -8.76 -13.83 -7.74
N GLY A 51 -8.16 -13.36 -8.84
CA GLY A 51 -8.81 -13.20 -10.13
C GLY A 51 -7.91 -13.65 -11.28
N PHE A 52 -8.37 -13.45 -12.51
CA PHE A 52 -7.53 -13.59 -13.69
C PHE A 52 -7.80 -12.48 -14.71
N VAL A 53 -6.82 -12.19 -15.54
CA VAL A 53 -6.99 -11.42 -16.78
C VAL A 53 -6.75 -12.33 -17.99
N MET A 54 -7.47 -12.07 -19.08
CA MET A 54 -7.15 -12.67 -20.37
C MET A 54 -6.05 -11.87 -21.05
N ALA A 55 -4.89 -12.48 -21.23
CA ALA A 55 -3.76 -11.89 -21.96
C ALA A 55 -3.59 -12.60 -23.30
N ARG A 56 -3.31 -11.82 -24.36
CA ARG A 56 -2.97 -12.37 -25.67
C ARG A 56 -1.45 -12.46 -25.80
N ILE A 57 -0.95 -13.66 -26.07
CA ILE A 57 0.46 -13.94 -26.34
C ILE A 57 0.52 -14.52 -27.75
N ASP A 58 1.14 -13.78 -28.66
CA ASP A 58 1.12 -14.05 -30.10
C ASP A 58 -0.32 -14.22 -30.65
N THR A 59 -0.72 -15.47 -30.87
CA THR A 59 -2.03 -15.86 -31.41
C THR A 59 -2.94 -16.54 -30.39
N ARG A 60 -2.46 -16.76 -29.15
CA ARG A 60 -3.19 -17.49 -28.11
C ARG A 60 -3.66 -16.56 -27.00
N TRP A 61 -4.83 -16.87 -26.47
CA TRP A 61 -5.36 -16.25 -25.27
C TRP A 61 -5.05 -17.13 -24.07
N GLU A 62 -4.39 -16.56 -23.06
CA GLU A 62 -4.03 -17.25 -21.83
C GLU A 62 -4.58 -16.51 -20.61
N ARG A 63 -4.97 -17.28 -19.59
CA ARG A 63 -5.36 -16.74 -18.29
C ARG A 63 -4.11 -16.42 -17.49
N ARG A 64 -4.02 -15.19 -16.98
CA ARG A 64 -2.98 -14.79 -16.03
C ARG A 64 -3.61 -14.44 -14.70
N PHE A 65 -3.22 -15.14 -13.64
CA PHE A 65 -3.79 -14.97 -12.32
C PHE A 65 -3.28 -13.68 -11.66
N VAL A 66 -4.15 -13.02 -10.92
CA VAL A 66 -3.87 -11.75 -10.23
C VAL A 66 -4.48 -11.78 -8.85
N ARG A 67 -3.93 -10.99 -7.92
CA ARG A 67 -4.67 -10.61 -6.72
C ARG A 67 -5.59 -9.46 -7.09
N MET A 68 -6.81 -9.47 -6.58
CA MET A 68 -7.86 -8.53 -6.93
C MET A 68 -8.49 -7.94 -5.68
N LEU A 69 -8.68 -6.62 -5.71
CA LEU A 69 -9.36 -5.85 -4.69
C LEU A 69 -10.49 -5.07 -5.36
N ALA A 70 -11.73 -5.47 -5.09
CA ALA A 70 -12.92 -4.74 -5.53
C ALA A 70 -13.37 -3.81 -4.40
N LEU A 71 -13.59 -2.55 -4.74
CA LEU A 71 -14.13 -1.54 -3.84
C LEU A 71 -15.55 -1.23 -4.28
N GLU A 72 -16.52 -1.58 -3.44
CA GLU A 72 -17.94 -1.46 -3.75
C GLU A 72 -18.59 -0.38 -2.88
N GLN A 73 -19.38 0.47 -3.52
CA GLN A 73 -20.27 1.45 -2.92
C GLN A 73 -21.58 1.44 -3.72
N HIS A 74 -22.72 1.79 -3.11
CA HIS A 74 -24.09 1.57 -3.65
C HIS A 74 -24.27 1.56 -5.19
N TYR A 75 -23.67 2.51 -5.91
CA TYR A 75 -23.76 2.62 -7.38
C TYR A 75 -22.41 2.68 -8.10
N ALA A 76 -21.31 2.41 -7.40
CA ALA A 76 -19.97 2.52 -7.93
C ALA A 76 -19.12 1.32 -7.52
N ARG A 77 -18.36 0.79 -8.48
CA ARG A 77 -17.39 -0.28 -8.25
C ARG A 77 -16.11 0.07 -8.97
N ILE A 78 -14.99 0.01 -8.27
CA ILE A 78 -13.68 0.00 -8.90
C ILE A 78 -12.98 -1.29 -8.55
N VAL A 79 -12.15 -1.77 -9.46
CA VAL A 79 -11.36 -2.98 -9.26
C VAL A 79 -9.90 -2.62 -9.45
N VAL A 80 -9.10 -2.97 -8.46
CA VAL A 80 -7.65 -2.84 -8.48
C VAL A 80 -7.06 -4.23 -8.50
N ILE A 81 -6.05 -4.46 -9.34
CA ILE A 81 -5.37 -5.75 -9.45
C ILE A 81 -3.87 -5.58 -9.39
N THR A 82 -3.19 -6.63 -8.93
CA THR A 82 -1.73 -6.72 -9.10
C THR A 82 -1.37 -6.98 -10.56
N PRO A 83 -0.10 -6.76 -10.92
CA PRO A 83 0.35 -7.15 -12.23
C PRO A 83 0.34 -8.67 -12.37
N PRO A 84 -0.01 -9.23 -13.54
CA PRO A 84 -0.11 -10.68 -13.69
C PRO A 84 1.23 -11.42 -13.70
N ASP A 85 2.34 -10.69 -13.89
CA ASP A 85 3.71 -11.18 -13.68
C ASP A 85 4.05 -11.39 -12.19
N HIS A 86 3.32 -10.72 -11.29
CA HIS A 86 3.38 -10.91 -9.84
C HIS A 86 2.16 -11.69 -9.32
N GLY A 87 1.58 -12.53 -10.17
CA GLY A 87 0.26 -13.15 -10.02
C GLY A 87 -0.02 -13.93 -8.73
N ALA A 88 -1.29 -14.27 -8.51
CA ALA A 88 -1.73 -15.06 -7.37
C ALA A 88 -1.22 -16.51 -7.42
N LEU A 89 -0.79 -17.04 -6.27
CA LEU A 89 -0.35 -18.42 -6.10
C LEU A 89 -1.54 -19.36 -5.87
N ALA A 90 -2.40 -19.55 -6.87
CA ALA A 90 -3.57 -20.42 -6.70
C ALA A 90 -3.82 -21.38 -7.88
N PRO A 91 -2.94 -22.38 -8.13
CA PRO A 91 -3.14 -23.39 -9.16
C PRO A 91 -4.34 -24.32 -8.95
N ASN A 92 -5.03 -24.25 -7.80
CA ASN A 92 -6.09 -25.21 -7.41
C ASN A 92 -7.48 -24.60 -7.23
N VAL A 93 -7.70 -23.32 -7.57
CA VAL A 93 -9.05 -22.72 -7.46
C VAL A 93 -9.83 -22.99 -8.74
N VAL A 94 -10.88 -23.81 -8.63
CA VAL A 94 -11.67 -24.33 -9.77
C VAL A 94 -12.34 -23.22 -10.57
N ARG A 95 -12.66 -22.06 -9.95
CA ARG A 95 -13.19 -20.86 -10.62
C ARG A 95 -12.80 -19.58 -9.87
N VAL A 96 -11.90 -18.79 -10.44
CA VAL A 96 -11.67 -17.39 -10.05
C VAL A 96 -12.40 -16.46 -11.03
N PRO A 97 -12.90 -15.29 -10.60
CA PRO A 97 -13.53 -14.30 -11.48
C PRO A 97 -12.52 -13.67 -12.45
N GLU A 98 -13.00 -13.28 -13.63
CA GLU A 98 -12.25 -12.43 -14.55
C GLU A 98 -12.25 -11.00 -14.01
N ALA A 99 -11.07 -10.37 -13.95
CA ALA A 99 -10.95 -8.96 -13.64
C ALA A 99 -11.50 -8.13 -14.82
N PRO A 100 -12.28 -7.08 -14.55
CA PRO A 100 -12.87 -6.29 -15.60
C PRO A 100 -11.79 -5.57 -16.41
N SER A 101 -12.08 -5.27 -17.68
CA SER A 101 -11.12 -4.67 -18.62
C SER A 101 -10.57 -3.31 -18.19
N GLU A 102 -11.34 -2.61 -17.36
CA GLU A 102 -11.06 -1.30 -16.80
C GLU A 102 -10.37 -1.35 -15.44
N ALA A 103 -10.06 -2.55 -14.92
CA ALA A 103 -9.36 -2.71 -13.65
C ALA A 103 -8.03 -1.95 -13.66
N ALA A 104 -7.77 -1.23 -12.58
CA ALA A 104 -6.51 -0.53 -12.38
C ALA A 104 -5.43 -1.53 -11.99
N ILE A 105 -4.36 -1.59 -12.79
CA ILE A 105 -3.20 -2.43 -12.51
C ILE A 105 -2.20 -1.56 -11.75
N ILE A 106 -1.91 -1.90 -10.50
CA ILE A 106 -0.94 -1.16 -9.67
C ILE A 106 0.19 -2.09 -9.26
N ASP A 107 1.32 -1.56 -8.80
CA ASP A 107 2.43 -2.42 -8.39
C ASP A 107 2.11 -3.24 -7.13
N ALA A 108 2.76 -4.39 -6.97
CA ALA A 108 2.42 -5.35 -5.92
C ALA A 108 2.57 -4.77 -4.50
N GLU A 109 3.59 -3.93 -4.28
CA GLU A 109 3.82 -3.27 -2.99
C GLU A 109 2.73 -2.22 -2.68
N GLU A 110 2.28 -1.47 -3.69
CA GLU A 110 1.20 -0.50 -3.56
C GLU A 110 -0.14 -1.20 -3.30
N PHE A 111 -0.36 -2.36 -3.96
CA PHE A 111 -1.52 -3.21 -3.73
C PHE A 111 -1.57 -3.71 -2.30
N ASP A 112 -0.44 -4.21 -1.77
CA ASP A 112 -0.37 -4.72 -0.40
C ASP A 112 -0.67 -3.59 0.60
N ALA A 113 -0.06 -2.43 0.42
CA ALA A 113 -0.33 -1.26 1.26
C ALA A 113 -1.82 -0.85 1.24
N LEU A 114 -2.41 -0.74 0.04
CA LEU A 114 -3.81 -0.36 -0.13
C LEU A 114 -4.77 -1.41 0.46
N SER A 115 -4.53 -2.69 0.17
CA SER A 115 -5.34 -3.80 0.65
C SER A 115 -5.32 -3.88 2.18
N ASP A 116 -4.14 -3.82 2.80
CA ASP A 116 -3.99 -3.89 4.26
C ASP A 116 -4.69 -2.70 4.95
N TRP A 117 -4.61 -1.51 4.37
CA TRP A 117 -5.31 -0.32 4.87
C TRP A 117 -6.83 -0.48 4.85
N LEU A 118 -7.38 -0.88 3.71
CA LEU A 118 -8.82 -0.98 3.52
C LEU A 118 -9.43 -2.14 4.31
N LEU A 119 -8.79 -3.32 4.26
CA LEU A 119 -9.23 -4.48 5.03
C LEU A 119 -9.00 -4.29 6.54
N GLY A 120 -8.00 -3.50 6.95
CA GLY A 120 -7.76 -3.10 8.34
C GLY A 120 -8.75 -2.06 8.87
N GLY A 121 -9.64 -1.55 8.02
CA GLY A 121 -10.68 -0.58 8.36
C GLY A 121 -10.18 0.85 8.51
N GLY A 122 -9.07 1.21 7.86
CA GLY A 122 -8.64 2.61 7.74
C GLY A 122 -8.18 3.28 9.05
N ARG A 123 -7.54 2.53 9.95
CA ARG A 123 -7.13 3.05 11.28
C ARG A 123 -5.61 3.17 11.41
N LEU A 124 -5.07 4.37 11.19
CA LEU A 124 -3.62 4.62 11.30
C LEU A 124 -3.04 4.23 12.67
N ALA A 125 -3.77 4.48 13.75
CA ALA A 125 -3.32 4.17 15.11
C ALA A 125 -3.14 2.66 15.37
N ALA A 126 -3.79 1.80 14.57
CA ALA A 126 -3.67 0.35 14.67
C ALA A 126 -2.52 -0.21 13.83
N CYS A 127 -1.93 0.58 12.94
CA CYS A 127 -0.86 0.15 12.06
C CYS A 127 0.48 0.03 12.80
N ALA A 128 1.32 -0.94 12.40
CA ALA A 128 2.73 -0.94 12.77
C ALA A 128 3.49 0.14 11.99
N ILE A 129 4.66 0.56 12.47
CA ILE A 129 5.47 1.59 11.80
C ILE A 129 5.86 1.17 10.37
N VAL A 130 6.07 -0.12 10.13
CA VAL A 130 6.33 -0.65 8.78
C VAL A 130 5.13 -0.51 7.85
N ASP A 131 3.91 -0.68 8.35
CA ASP A 131 2.68 -0.52 7.57
C ASP A 131 2.44 0.96 7.27
N LEU A 132 2.69 1.83 8.25
CA LEU A 132 2.65 3.29 8.07
C LEU A 132 3.67 3.73 7.00
N ALA A 133 4.87 3.16 6.98
CA ALA A 133 5.88 3.49 5.97
C ALA A 133 5.45 3.07 4.55
N ARG A 134 4.83 1.88 4.41
CA ARG A 134 4.26 1.42 3.14
C ARG A 134 3.10 2.30 2.70
N LEU A 135 2.20 2.65 3.61
CA LEU A 135 1.08 3.55 3.33
C LEU A 135 1.53 4.95 2.90
N ALA A 136 2.56 5.49 3.55
CA ALA A 136 3.11 6.79 3.18
C ALA A 136 3.59 6.83 1.73
N ALA A 137 4.06 5.70 1.17
CA ALA A 137 4.52 5.65 -0.21
C ALA A 137 3.39 5.90 -1.23
N ILE A 138 2.16 5.52 -0.90
CA ILE A 138 0.99 5.70 -1.78
C ILE A 138 0.10 6.89 -1.36
N ALA A 139 0.42 7.57 -0.27
CA ALA A 139 -0.40 8.66 0.27
C ALA A 139 -0.24 9.98 -0.52
N SER A 140 -1.23 10.86 -0.42
CA SER A 140 -1.05 12.27 -0.77
C SER A 140 0.00 12.92 0.15
N PRO A 141 0.66 14.02 -0.26
CA PRO A 141 1.62 14.74 0.60
C PRO A 141 1.05 15.11 1.97
N GLN A 142 -0.19 15.61 2.01
CA GLN A 142 -0.85 16.00 3.26
C GLN A 142 -1.11 14.78 4.15
N PHE A 143 -1.57 13.67 3.57
CA PHE A 143 -1.85 12.47 4.34
C PHE A 143 -0.56 11.77 4.79
N ALA A 144 0.50 11.80 3.99
CA ALA A 144 1.83 11.33 4.36
C ALA A 144 2.37 12.05 5.60
N ALA A 145 2.17 13.36 5.72
CA ALA A 145 2.55 14.11 6.92
C ALA A 145 1.80 13.59 8.17
N VAL A 146 0.49 13.35 8.07
CA VAL A 146 -0.32 12.77 9.16
C VAL A 146 0.17 11.37 9.54
N ILE A 147 0.46 10.53 8.54
CA ILE A 147 1.05 9.20 8.75
C ILE A 147 2.38 9.32 9.51
N GLY A 148 3.21 10.31 9.16
CA GLY A 148 4.46 10.62 9.84
C GLY A 148 4.28 10.98 11.32
N GLU A 149 3.31 11.84 11.64
CA GLU A 149 2.98 12.20 13.02
C GLU A 149 2.53 10.98 13.83
N VAL A 150 1.67 10.14 13.26
CA VAL A 150 1.23 8.89 13.91
C VAL A 150 2.42 7.95 14.11
N ALA A 151 3.30 7.80 13.11
CA ALA A 151 4.50 6.97 13.22
C ALA A 151 5.42 7.46 14.35
N ALA A 152 5.60 8.77 14.50
CA ALA A 152 6.36 9.35 15.60
C ALA A 152 5.75 9.06 16.96
N GLN A 153 4.43 9.22 17.09
CA GLN A 153 3.71 8.90 18.33
C GLN A 153 3.89 7.42 18.70
N ARG A 154 3.73 6.50 17.75
CA ARG A 154 3.93 5.06 17.95
C ARG A 154 5.37 4.73 18.31
N ALA A 155 6.35 5.37 17.66
CA ALA A 155 7.75 5.18 17.95
C ALA A 155 8.09 5.63 19.39
N LEU A 156 7.58 6.79 19.81
CA LEU A 156 7.75 7.31 21.17
C LEU A 156 7.12 6.38 22.22
N GLU A 157 5.92 5.86 21.97
CA GLU A 157 5.26 4.87 22.83
C GLU A 157 6.11 3.61 23.02
N LEU A 158 6.66 3.06 21.93
CA LEU A 158 7.52 1.89 21.96
C LEU A 158 8.81 2.15 22.75
N VAL A 159 9.47 3.29 22.50
CA VAL A 159 10.70 3.67 23.21
C VAL A 159 10.44 3.85 24.71
N TRP A 160 9.34 4.51 25.07
CA TRP A 160 8.99 4.73 26.48
C TRP A 160 8.62 3.43 27.19
N ALA A 161 7.86 2.54 26.53
CA ALA A 161 7.53 1.24 27.08
C ALA A 161 8.78 0.37 27.33
N ALA A 162 9.76 0.42 26.43
CA ALA A 162 10.94 -0.42 26.50
C ALA A 162 11.98 0.03 27.55
N ARG A 163 12.13 1.34 27.79
CA ARG A 163 13.29 1.88 28.54
C ARG A 163 12.99 3.02 29.51
N GLY A 164 11.74 3.46 29.61
CA GLY A 164 11.40 4.69 30.32
C GLY A 164 11.86 5.96 29.57
N PRO A 165 11.52 7.17 30.07
CA PRO A 165 11.46 8.38 29.24
C PRO A 165 12.79 9.01 28.77
N LEU A 166 13.96 8.51 29.17
CA LEU A 166 15.17 9.33 29.27
C LEU A 166 16.44 8.81 28.56
N ARG A 167 16.38 7.81 27.67
CA ARG A 167 17.58 7.35 26.93
C ARG A 167 17.44 7.52 25.40
N GLY A 168 18.13 8.54 24.88
CA GLY A 168 18.77 8.62 23.55
C GLY A 168 17.89 8.72 22.29
N GLY A 169 18.27 9.61 21.36
CA GLY A 169 17.69 9.68 20.01
C GLY A 169 17.90 8.42 19.16
N SER A 170 18.88 7.58 19.50
CA SER A 170 19.19 6.31 18.80
C SER A 170 18.03 5.31 18.81
N ASP A 171 17.22 5.31 19.87
CA ASP A 171 16.11 4.36 20.01
C ASP A 171 14.91 4.78 19.16
N LEU A 172 14.72 6.10 18.99
CA LEU A 172 13.71 6.67 18.10
C LEU A 172 14.08 6.44 16.63
N GLU A 173 15.34 6.70 16.26
CA GLU A 173 15.83 6.42 14.90
C GLU A 173 15.68 4.94 14.54
N THR A 174 15.98 4.05 15.50
CA THR A 174 15.80 2.60 15.31
C THR A 174 14.33 2.25 15.09
N ALA A 175 13.41 2.83 15.87
CA ALA A 175 11.97 2.59 15.72
C ALA A 175 11.42 3.13 14.40
N LEU A 176 11.91 4.29 13.92
CA LEU A 176 11.51 4.91 12.65
C LEU A 176 12.25 4.35 11.43
N ARG A 177 13.18 3.41 11.60
CA ARG A 177 13.95 2.80 10.49
C ARG A 177 13.09 2.36 9.31
N PRO A 178 11.91 1.72 9.45
CA PRO A 178 11.07 1.37 8.31
C PRO A 178 10.70 2.59 7.44
N LEU A 179 10.41 3.73 8.07
CA LEU A 179 10.08 4.98 7.38
C LEU A 179 11.33 5.60 6.73
N THR A 180 12.49 5.50 7.39
CA THR A 180 13.78 5.91 6.81
C THR A 180 14.14 5.11 5.56
N GLU A 181 13.91 3.80 5.57
CA GLU A 181 14.16 2.96 4.38
C GLU A 181 13.18 3.31 3.25
N ALA A 182 11.89 3.48 3.54
CA ALA A 182 10.90 3.88 2.53
C ALA A 182 11.23 5.26 1.91
N ALA A 183 11.71 6.22 2.71
CA ALA A 183 12.08 7.56 2.25
C ALA A 183 13.21 7.57 1.20
N LYS A 184 14.04 6.52 1.12
CA LYS A 184 15.09 6.40 0.08
C LYS A 184 14.50 6.19 -1.31
N HIS A 185 13.27 5.69 -1.40
CA HIS A 185 12.63 5.26 -2.63
C HIS A 185 11.31 5.99 -2.91
N SER A 186 10.77 6.72 -1.94
CA SER A 186 9.53 7.48 -2.09
C SER A 186 9.62 8.87 -1.47
N GLN A 187 9.37 9.89 -2.29
CA GLN A 187 9.28 11.28 -1.85
C GLN A 187 8.18 11.48 -0.80
N ARG A 188 7.04 10.79 -0.95
CA ARG A 188 5.92 10.84 0.00
C ARG A 188 6.32 10.25 1.36
N ALA A 189 7.06 9.13 1.35
CA ALA A 189 7.62 8.57 2.58
C ALA A 189 8.68 9.50 3.21
N ALA A 190 9.44 10.24 2.41
CA ALA A 190 10.38 11.25 2.92
C ALA A 190 9.64 12.41 3.61
N GLU A 191 8.53 12.88 3.07
CA GLU A 191 7.67 13.88 3.72
C GLU A 191 7.10 13.38 5.05
N ALA A 192 6.63 12.12 5.08
CA ALA A 192 6.20 11.47 6.31
C ALA A 192 7.33 11.41 7.35
N LEU A 193 8.56 11.08 6.94
CA LEU A 193 9.72 11.05 7.83
C LEU A 193 10.04 12.43 8.41
N VAL A 194 9.99 13.48 7.59
CA VAL A 194 10.20 14.86 8.04
C VAL A 194 9.15 15.24 9.09
N ALA A 195 7.87 14.95 8.83
CA ALA A 195 6.80 15.20 9.78
C ALA A 195 7.00 14.41 11.09
N ALA A 196 7.41 13.14 11.00
CA ALA A 196 7.68 12.30 12.16
C ALA A 196 8.77 12.89 13.06
N LEU A 197 9.89 13.30 12.47
CA LEU A 197 11.02 13.88 13.20
C LEU A 197 10.64 15.23 13.85
N ALA A 198 9.90 16.08 13.13
CA ALA A 198 9.39 17.34 13.65
C ALA A 198 8.44 17.14 14.84
N HIS A 199 7.53 16.17 14.73
CA HIS A 199 6.58 15.82 15.79
C HIS A 199 7.31 15.34 17.06
N ALA A 200 8.25 14.41 16.91
CA ALA A 200 9.01 13.86 18.03
C ALA A 200 9.85 14.93 18.76
N ALA A 201 10.45 15.87 18.01
CA ALA A 201 11.18 17.00 18.58
C ALA A 201 10.25 17.94 19.39
N GLY A 202 9.03 18.17 18.90
CA GLY A 202 8.00 18.95 19.62
C GLY A 202 7.55 18.28 20.92
N ALA A 203 7.26 16.99 20.88
CA ALA A 203 6.80 16.20 22.04
C ALA A 203 7.85 16.14 23.16
N THR A 204 9.11 15.91 22.81
CA THR A 204 10.22 15.90 23.77
C THR A 204 10.46 17.26 24.41
N ARG A 205 10.32 18.37 23.66
CA ARG A 205 10.46 19.73 24.20
C ARG A 205 9.35 20.10 25.20
N ARG A 206 8.09 19.75 24.91
CA ARG A 206 6.96 20.01 25.83
C ARG A 206 7.15 19.29 27.16
N ARG A 207 7.59 18.04 27.13
CA ARG A 207 7.80 17.24 28.34
C ARG A 207 8.95 17.72 29.23
N ARG A 208 9.97 18.39 28.69
CA ARG A 208 11.05 18.98 29.50
C ARG A 208 10.63 20.24 30.26
N ARG A 209 9.49 20.84 29.90
CA ARG A 209 9.01 22.12 30.46
C ARG A 209 7.86 21.95 31.47
N GLY A 210 7.29 20.75 31.60
CA GLY A 210 6.25 20.42 32.57
C GLY A 210 6.80 19.42 33.58
#